data_AF-A0AAQ3GSU2-F1
#
_entry.id   AF-A0AAQ3GSU2-F1
#
_cell.length_a   1.000
_cell.length_b   1.000
_cell.length_c   1.000
_cell.angle_alpha   90.00
_cell.angle_beta   90.00
_cell.angle_gamma   90.00
#
_symmetry.space_group_name_H-M   'P 1'
#
loop_
_entity.id
_entity.type
_entity.pdbx_description
1 polymer ?
#
loop_
_entity_poly.entity_id
_entity_poly.type
_entity_poly.pdbx_seq_one_letter_code
_entity_poly.pdbx_strand_id
1 'polypeptide(L)'
;MLRLTKLLFQIRLWLKEIQYSFYNTTKLNAVLDKAESQSSKYVPCTSSAVKAACSGSLRQSGSNRVFLNNSCQGLEFTDADSIYVIGGAAGDTPKIAKMTGSGSNYKYACLTTVTHSNFGSSAEAEGIQLKGDYVYFGISDKSKSDRACIYSIPKSVF
;
A
#
# COMPACT_ATOMS: atom_id res chain seq x y z
N MET A 1 12.35 -18.79 9.67
CA MET A 1 11.56 -17.56 9.84
C MET A 1 12.16 -16.50 8.92
N LEU A 2 11.65 -16.35 7.69
CA LEU A 2 12.06 -15.21 6.85
C LEU A 2 11.51 -13.96 7.53
N ARG A 3 12.40 -13.14 8.11
CA ARG A 3 12.03 -11.82 8.58
C ARG A 3 11.76 -10.95 7.36
N LEU A 4 10.57 -10.35 7.30
CA LEU A 4 10.28 -9.18 6.46
C LEU A 4 11.40 -8.15 6.63
N THR A 5 12.33 -8.13 5.70
CA THR A 5 13.49 -7.22 5.70
C THR A 5 13.22 -5.95 4.90
N LYS A 6 12.01 -5.81 4.37
CA LYS A 6 11.59 -4.70 3.51
C LYS A 6 10.32 -4.08 4.07
N LEU A 7 10.38 -2.79 4.34
CA LEU A 7 9.23 -1.96 4.66
C LEU A 7 9.04 -0.97 3.52
N LEU A 8 7.83 -0.95 2.97
CA LEU A 8 7.45 -0.03 1.92
C LEU A 8 6.91 1.25 2.58
N PHE A 9 7.59 2.38 2.36
CA PHE A 9 7.07 3.67 2.80
C PHE A 9 6.75 4.58 1.62
N GLN A 10 5.52 5.10 1.72
CA GLN A 10 4.97 6.34 1.18
C GLN A 10 4.86 6.50 -0.34
N ILE A 11 3.60 6.63 -0.78
CA ILE A 11 3.16 7.20 -2.05
C ILE A 11 3.29 8.73 -1.96
N ARG A 12 4.17 9.31 -2.76
CA ARG A 12 4.15 10.75 -3.04
C ARG A 12 3.67 10.96 -4.48
N LEU A 13 2.55 11.66 -4.62
CA LEU A 13 2.05 12.12 -5.91
C LEU A 13 2.79 13.40 -6.31
N TRP A 14 3.58 13.36 -7.38
CA TRP A 14 4.19 14.54 -7.99
C TRP A 14 3.87 14.54 -9.47
N LEU A 15 3.34 15.65 -10.01
CA LEU A 15 3.23 15.85 -11.47
C LEU A 15 2.65 14.65 -12.24
N LYS A 16 1.55 14.06 -11.76
CA LYS A 16 0.88 12.86 -12.35
C LYS A 16 1.63 11.53 -12.17
N GLU A 17 2.59 11.44 -11.26
CA GLU A 17 3.39 10.24 -11.01
C GLU A 17 3.31 9.79 -9.56
N ILE A 18 3.56 8.50 -9.31
CA ILE A 18 3.63 7.91 -7.98
C ILE A 18 5.06 7.46 -7.70
N GLN A 19 5.62 7.88 -6.57
CA GLN A 19 6.90 7.39 -6.06
C GLN A 19 6.68 6.37 -4.94
N TYR A 20 7.39 5.25 -5.01
CA TYR A 20 7.53 4.23 -3.96
C TYR A 20 8.98 4.16 -3.49
N SER A 21 9.20 3.90 -2.20
CA SER A 21 10.54 3.72 -1.62
C SER A 21 10.58 2.50 -0.71
N PHE A 22 11.56 1.63 -0.91
CA PHE A 22 11.72 0.38 -0.18
C PHE A 22 12.86 0.52 0.82
N TYR A 23 12.58 0.33 2.11
CA TYR A 23 13.58 0.45 3.17
C TYR A 23 13.99 -0.91 3.69
N ASN A 24 15.29 -1.08 3.92
CA ASN A 24 15.80 -2.20 4.70
C ASN A 24 15.40 -1.97 6.17
N THR A 25 14.53 -2.83 6.71
CA THR A 25 13.97 -2.65 8.07
C THR A 25 15.03 -2.72 9.15
N THR A 26 16.05 -3.57 8.99
CA THR A 26 17.15 -3.67 9.96
C THR A 26 17.95 -2.36 10.02
N LYS A 27 18.30 -1.78 8.86
CA LYS A 27 18.99 -0.49 8.82
C LYS A 27 18.12 0.64 9.33
N LEU A 28 16.84 0.68 8.94
CA LEU A 28 15.92 1.74 9.37
C LEU A 28 15.67 1.68 10.89
N ASN A 29 15.41 0.49 11.44
CA ASN A 29 15.24 0.32 12.88
C ASN A 29 16.50 0.74 13.63
N ALA A 30 17.70 0.35 13.17
CA ALA A 30 18.94 0.80 13.80
C ALA A 30 19.12 2.34 13.81
N VAL A 31 18.52 3.07 12.85
CA VAL A 31 18.49 4.54 12.86
C VAL A 31 17.48 5.06 13.88
N LEU A 32 16.30 4.45 13.95
CA LEU A 32 15.23 4.83 14.89
C LEU A 32 15.64 4.51 16.35
N ASP A 33 16.19 3.34 16.61
CA ASP A 33 16.66 2.89 17.93
C ASP A 33 17.72 3.84 18.50
N LYS A 34 18.64 4.34 17.65
CA LYS A 34 19.63 5.34 18.06
C LYS A 34 19.01 6.66 18.50
N ALA A 35 17.85 7.03 17.94
CA ALA A 35 17.14 8.25 18.30
C ALA A 35 16.37 8.11 19.62
N GLU A 36 16.04 6.89 20.04
CA GLU A 36 15.33 6.66 21.31
C GLU A 36 16.14 7.10 22.53
N SER A 37 17.47 6.98 22.46
CA SER A 37 18.38 7.39 23.53
C SER A 37 18.75 8.88 23.50
N GLN A 38 18.26 9.65 22.53
CA GLN A 38 18.55 11.07 22.38
C GLN A 38 17.46 11.92 23.06
N SER A 39 17.80 13.18 23.36
CA SER A 39 16.81 14.15 23.85
C SER A 39 15.70 14.41 22.83
N SER A 40 16.03 14.38 21.54
CA SER A 40 15.06 14.42 20.44
C SER A 40 14.91 13.04 19.80
N LYS A 41 13.70 12.50 19.83
CA LYS A 41 13.33 11.20 19.20
C LYS A 41 12.91 11.35 17.73
N TYR A 42 13.06 12.54 17.17
CA TYR A 42 12.68 12.84 15.80
C TYR A 42 13.82 12.56 14.84
N VAL A 43 13.59 11.70 13.84
CA VAL A 43 14.51 11.50 12.70
C VAL A 43 13.81 11.90 11.41
N PRO A 44 14.28 12.94 10.69
CA PRO A 44 13.66 13.34 9.44
C PRO A 44 13.98 12.33 8.32
N CYS A 45 13.02 12.14 7.41
CA CYS A 45 13.24 11.34 6.19
C CYS A 45 14.34 11.90 5.27
N THR A 46 14.74 13.17 5.46
CA THR A 46 15.84 13.80 4.71
C THR A 46 17.23 13.43 5.23
N SER A 47 17.33 12.80 6.41
CA SER A 47 18.62 12.42 7.00
C SER A 47 19.40 11.45 6.11
N SER A 48 20.73 11.59 6.10
CA SER A 48 21.61 10.70 5.34
C SER A 48 21.46 9.25 5.77
N ALA A 49 21.24 8.98 7.06
CA ALA A 49 21.06 7.65 7.60
C ALA A 49 19.74 6.99 7.14
N VAL A 50 18.61 7.72 7.14
CA VAL A 50 17.35 7.20 6.59
C VAL A 50 17.48 6.98 5.08
N LYS A 51 18.08 7.93 4.34
CA LYS A 51 18.34 7.76 2.90
C LYS A 51 19.23 6.53 2.62
N ALA A 52 20.24 6.26 3.42
CA ALA A 52 21.10 5.08 3.30
C ALA A 52 20.40 3.76 3.66
N ALA A 53 19.29 3.81 4.41
CA ALA A 53 18.42 2.66 4.65
C ALA A 53 17.47 2.37 3.48
N CYS A 54 17.28 3.30 2.55
CA CYS A 54 16.54 3.07 1.32
C CYS A 54 17.30 2.10 0.42
N SER A 55 16.72 0.93 0.21
CA SER A 55 17.29 -0.17 -0.59
C SER A 55 16.89 -0.10 -2.07
N GLY A 56 15.94 0.75 -2.42
CA GLY A 56 15.49 0.94 -3.79
C GLY A 56 14.27 1.84 -3.87
N SER A 57 13.92 2.25 -5.08
CA SER A 57 12.76 3.08 -5.33
C SER A 57 12.18 2.81 -6.71
N LEU A 58 10.90 3.16 -6.89
CA LEU A 58 10.17 3.00 -8.14
C LEU A 58 9.33 4.26 -8.37
N ARG A 59 9.33 4.76 -9.61
CA ARG A 59 8.41 5.81 -10.05
C ARG A 59 7.49 5.26 -11.11
N GLN A 60 6.18 5.44 -10.93
CA GLN A 60 5.16 5.05 -11.89
C GLN A 60 4.52 6.28 -12.53
N SER A 61 4.38 6.21 -13.85
CA SER A 61 3.78 7.25 -14.68
C SER A 61 3.05 6.59 -15.87
N GLY A 62 2.28 7.38 -16.61
CA GLY A 62 1.58 6.90 -17.80
C GLY A 62 0.67 5.70 -17.54
N SER A 63 0.71 4.70 -18.43
CA SER A 63 -0.10 3.48 -18.35
C SER A 63 0.31 2.53 -17.23
N ASN A 64 1.51 2.67 -16.66
CA ASN A 64 1.95 1.85 -15.52
C ASN A 64 1.54 2.46 -14.16
N ARG A 65 0.86 3.61 -14.15
CA ARG A 65 0.48 4.31 -12.93
C ARG A 65 -0.75 3.65 -12.27
N VAL A 66 -0.54 3.09 -11.09
CA VAL A 66 -1.61 2.49 -10.27
C VAL A 66 -2.21 3.54 -9.33
N PHE A 67 -3.19 4.29 -9.84
CA PHE A 67 -3.96 5.28 -9.07
C PHE A 67 -5.45 5.06 -9.30
N LEU A 68 -6.02 4.13 -8.52
CA LEU A 68 -7.33 3.54 -8.78
C LEU A 68 -8.43 4.51 -8.40
N ASN A 69 -9.36 4.78 -9.32
CA ASN A 69 -10.41 5.79 -9.14
C ASN A 69 -9.85 7.14 -8.63
N ASN A 70 -8.69 7.54 -9.16
CA ASN A 70 -7.98 8.76 -8.76
C ASN A 70 -7.71 8.88 -7.24
N SER A 71 -7.57 7.75 -6.55
CA SER A 71 -7.33 7.72 -5.12
C SER A 71 -6.48 6.51 -4.71
N CYS A 72 -6.04 6.51 -3.45
CA CYS A 72 -5.33 5.40 -2.81
C CYS A 72 -5.77 5.36 -1.34
N GLN A 73 -6.55 4.34 -1.00
CA GLN A 73 -7.11 4.15 0.35
C GLN A 73 -6.39 3.03 1.10
N GLY A 74 -5.53 2.27 0.43
CA GLY A 74 -4.70 1.28 1.10
C GLY A 74 -3.60 0.76 0.19
N LEU A 75 -2.51 0.36 0.83
CA LEU A 75 -1.36 -0.26 0.18
C LEU A 75 -0.79 -1.34 1.09
N GLU A 76 -0.47 -2.48 0.51
CA GLU A 76 0.10 -3.62 1.21
C GLU A 76 1.24 -4.21 0.39
N PHE A 77 2.32 -4.59 1.07
CA PHE A 77 3.51 -5.17 0.45
C PHE A 77 3.78 -6.56 0.99
N THR A 78 4.08 -7.50 0.10
CA THR A 78 4.23 -8.91 0.45
C THR A 78 5.68 -9.39 0.40
N ASP A 79 5.94 -10.49 1.09
CA ASP A 79 7.20 -11.24 0.99
C ASP A 79 7.48 -11.81 -0.40
N ALA A 80 6.46 -11.94 -1.25
CA ALA A 80 6.60 -12.39 -2.63
C ALA A 80 6.89 -11.23 -3.61
N ASP A 81 7.42 -10.11 -3.11
CA ASP A 81 7.71 -8.89 -3.87
C ASP A 81 6.51 -8.47 -4.76
N SER A 82 5.30 -8.56 -4.19
CA SER A 82 4.07 -8.07 -4.81
C SER A 82 3.50 -6.91 -4.00
N ILE A 83 3.02 -5.88 -4.69
CA ILE A 83 2.36 -4.72 -4.08
C ILE A 83 0.89 -4.75 -4.46
N TYR A 84 0.03 -4.62 -3.46
CA TYR A 84 -1.41 -4.46 -3.66
C TYR A 84 -1.81 -3.05 -3.29
N VAL A 85 -2.63 -2.41 -4.12
CA VAL A 85 -3.16 -1.08 -3.89
C VAL A 85 -4.67 -1.15 -4.05
N ILE A 86 -5.40 -0.61 -3.09
CA ILE A 86 -6.86 -0.45 -3.17
C ILE A 86 -7.20 1.03 -3.34
N GLY A 87 -8.19 1.31 -4.17
CA GLY A 87 -8.78 2.65 -4.22
C GLY A 87 -10.27 2.68 -4.58
N GLY A 88 -10.88 3.82 -4.30
CA GLY A 88 -12.32 4.09 -4.45
C GLY A 88 -12.84 4.92 -3.29
N ALA A 89 -13.17 6.18 -3.57
CA ALA A 89 -13.80 7.08 -2.61
C ALA A 89 -15.29 6.74 -2.44
N ALA A 90 -15.96 7.39 -1.50
CA ALA A 90 -17.41 7.23 -1.30
C ALA A 90 -18.20 7.38 -2.63
N GLY A 91 -18.89 6.32 -3.03
CA GLY A 91 -19.71 6.28 -4.25
C GLY A 91 -19.00 5.73 -5.49
N ASP A 92 -17.67 5.53 -5.44
CA ASP A 92 -16.97 4.75 -6.45
C ASP A 92 -17.22 3.26 -6.24
N THR A 93 -17.13 2.47 -7.32
CA THR A 93 -16.93 1.02 -7.16
C THR A 93 -15.46 0.75 -6.84
N PRO A 94 -15.13 0.19 -5.66
CA PRO A 94 -13.74 -0.03 -5.26
C PRO A 94 -13.00 -0.96 -6.22
N LYS A 95 -11.70 -0.73 -6.36
CA LYS A 95 -10.82 -1.56 -7.18
C LYS A 95 -9.54 -1.88 -6.43
N ILE A 96 -9.00 -3.07 -6.66
CA ILE A 96 -7.71 -3.51 -6.15
C ILE A 96 -6.82 -3.82 -7.35
N ALA A 97 -5.60 -3.29 -7.34
CA ALA A 97 -4.57 -3.64 -8.31
C ALA A 97 -3.42 -4.37 -7.65
N LYS A 98 -2.88 -5.34 -8.36
CA LYS A 98 -1.65 -6.05 -8.02
C LYS A 98 -0.54 -5.60 -8.96
N MET A 99 0.62 -5.34 -8.38
CA MET A 99 1.87 -5.11 -9.09
C MET A 99 2.86 -6.18 -8.72
N THR A 100 3.61 -6.68 -9.71
CA THR A 100 4.64 -7.69 -9.54
C THR A 100 5.95 -7.21 -10.14
N GLY A 101 7.07 -7.65 -9.56
CA GLY A 101 8.40 -7.34 -10.06
C GLY A 101 9.38 -7.23 -8.91
N SER A 102 10.46 -6.48 -9.12
CA SER A 102 11.48 -6.27 -8.09
C SER A 102 12.21 -4.95 -8.32
N GLY A 103 12.64 -4.28 -7.24
CA GLY A 103 13.39 -3.03 -7.33
C GLY A 103 12.63 -1.94 -8.09
N SER A 104 13.23 -1.40 -9.15
CA SER A 104 12.63 -0.39 -10.03
C SER A 104 11.75 -0.96 -11.15
N ASN A 105 11.56 -2.29 -11.22
CA ASN A 105 10.91 -2.97 -12.35
C ASN A 105 9.50 -3.48 -12.05
N TYR A 106 8.85 -2.99 -10.99
CA TYR A 106 7.45 -3.32 -10.73
C TYR A 106 6.54 -2.85 -11.87
N LYS A 107 5.67 -3.76 -12.30
CA LYS A 107 4.67 -3.50 -13.33
C LYS A 107 3.28 -3.80 -12.80
N TYR A 108 2.31 -3.07 -13.32
CA TYR A 108 0.92 -3.46 -13.20
C TYR A 108 0.73 -4.89 -13.73
N ALA A 109 0.17 -5.76 -12.91
CA ALA A 109 -0.07 -7.17 -13.24
C ALA A 109 -1.56 -7.45 -13.47
N CYS A 110 -2.41 -7.01 -12.55
CA CYS A 110 -3.84 -7.28 -12.59
C CYS A 110 -4.64 -6.19 -11.85
N LEU A 111 -5.91 -6.02 -12.22
CA LEU A 111 -6.92 -5.20 -11.54
C LEU A 111 -8.18 -6.00 -11.37
N THR A 112 -8.74 -5.94 -10.18
CA THR A 112 -10.06 -6.48 -9.88
C THR A 112 -10.97 -5.37 -9.41
N THR A 113 -12.16 -5.30 -10.01
CA THR A 113 -13.27 -4.49 -9.49
C THR A 113 -13.95 -5.29 -8.38
N VAL A 114 -14.15 -4.67 -7.23
CA VAL A 114 -14.72 -5.33 -6.06
C VAL A 114 -16.17 -4.92 -5.92
N THR A 115 -17.06 -5.91 -5.86
CA THR A 115 -18.48 -5.71 -5.62
C THR A 115 -18.98 -6.69 -4.56
N HIS A 116 -19.99 -6.29 -3.81
CA HIS A 116 -20.70 -7.14 -2.86
C HIS A 116 -22.13 -6.60 -2.73
N SER A 117 -23.11 -7.48 -2.50
CA SER A 117 -24.52 -7.09 -2.31
C SER A 117 -24.77 -6.18 -1.10
N ASN A 118 -23.79 -6.05 -0.22
CA ASN A 118 -23.87 -5.24 1.00
C ASN A 118 -23.33 -3.82 0.79
N PHE A 119 -22.67 -3.55 -0.35
CA PHE A 119 -22.19 -2.21 -0.66
C PHE A 119 -23.39 -1.35 -1.06
N GLY A 120 -23.60 -0.25 -0.33
CA GLY A 120 -24.54 0.79 -0.66
C GLY A 120 -23.94 1.90 -1.52
N SER A 121 -24.68 2.99 -1.67
CA SER A 121 -24.31 4.13 -2.52
C SER A 121 -23.19 4.99 -1.96
N SER A 122 -22.77 4.75 -0.71
CA SER A 122 -21.70 5.51 -0.04
C SER A 122 -20.55 4.61 0.42
N ALA A 123 -20.40 3.44 -0.21
CA ALA A 123 -19.26 2.56 0.03
C ALA A 123 -17.95 3.22 -0.41
N GLU A 124 -16.93 3.10 0.42
CA GLU A 124 -15.59 3.66 0.29
C GLU A 124 -14.57 2.61 0.74
N ALA A 125 -13.46 2.46 0.03
CA ALA A 125 -12.38 1.58 0.45
C ALA A 125 -11.60 2.18 1.62
N GLU A 126 -11.16 1.38 2.59
CA GLU A 126 -10.42 1.86 3.77
C GLU A 126 -9.38 0.82 4.22
N GLY A 127 -8.25 0.78 3.52
CA GLY A 127 -7.16 -0.14 3.83
C GLY A 127 -7.27 -1.53 3.19
N ILE A 128 -6.12 -2.21 3.18
CA ILE A 128 -5.93 -3.53 2.59
C ILE A 128 -4.85 -4.27 3.39
N GLN A 129 -5.00 -5.58 3.55
CA GLN A 129 -4.04 -6.44 4.24
C GLN A 129 -4.03 -7.83 3.62
N LEU A 130 -2.86 -8.46 3.51
CA LEU A 130 -2.78 -9.84 3.04
C LEU A 130 -2.63 -10.81 4.21
N LYS A 131 -3.37 -11.93 4.17
CA LYS A 131 -3.24 -13.00 5.17
C LYS A 131 -3.67 -14.34 4.56
N GLY A 132 -2.81 -15.36 4.72
CA GLY A 132 -3.04 -16.68 4.12
C GLY A 132 -3.26 -16.58 2.61
N ASP A 133 -4.33 -17.20 2.11
CA ASP A 133 -4.68 -17.22 0.69
C ASP A 133 -5.59 -16.06 0.27
N TYR A 134 -5.80 -15.07 1.14
CA TYR A 134 -6.76 -13.99 0.93
C TYR A 134 -6.14 -12.59 0.94
N VAL A 135 -6.79 -11.71 0.19
CA VAL A 135 -6.67 -10.26 0.27
C VAL A 135 -7.85 -9.76 1.09
N TYR A 136 -7.58 -9.17 2.25
CA TYR A 136 -8.58 -8.53 3.09
C TYR A 136 -8.59 -7.02 2.84
N PHE A 137 -9.76 -6.41 2.89
CA PHE A 137 -9.89 -4.97 2.71
C PHE A 137 -11.07 -4.43 3.50
N GLY A 138 -10.92 -3.19 3.97
CA GLY A 138 -11.97 -2.47 4.66
C GLY A 138 -12.91 -1.78 3.67
N ILE A 139 -14.20 -1.81 3.95
CA ILE A 139 -15.19 -0.95 3.30
C ILE A 139 -15.89 -0.15 4.40
N SER A 140 -15.86 1.17 4.24
CA SER A 140 -16.67 2.09 5.02
C SER A 140 -17.88 2.53 4.20
N ASP A 141 -19.10 2.40 4.73
CA ASP A 141 -20.32 2.80 4.04
C ASP A 141 -21.23 3.62 4.94
N LYS A 142 -21.30 4.93 4.68
CA LYS A 142 -22.09 5.89 5.46
C LYS A 142 -23.60 5.71 5.28
N SER A 143 -24.04 4.97 4.25
CA SER A 143 -25.45 4.66 4.02
C SER A 143 -25.98 3.52 4.88
N LYS A 144 -25.11 2.83 5.63
CA LYS A 144 -25.44 1.66 6.46
C LYS A 144 -25.31 1.97 7.96
N SER A 145 -25.96 1.15 8.79
CA SER A 145 -25.78 1.18 10.25
C SER A 145 -24.42 0.61 10.65
N ASP A 146 -24.04 -0.51 10.06
CA ASP A 146 -22.73 -1.15 10.23
C ASP A 146 -21.76 -0.54 9.22
N ARG A 147 -21.24 0.62 9.60
CA ARG A 147 -20.51 1.48 8.68
C ARG A 147 -19.15 0.96 8.26
N ALA A 148 -18.53 0.02 8.97
CA ALA A 148 -17.18 -0.44 8.66
C ALA A 148 -17.11 -1.97 8.74
N CYS A 149 -16.83 -2.60 7.61
CA CYS A 149 -16.78 -4.05 7.49
C CYS A 149 -15.49 -4.49 6.78
N ILE A 150 -14.97 -5.65 7.17
CA ILE A 150 -13.83 -6.30 6.50
C ILE A 150 -14.38 -7.34 5.55
N TYR A 151 -13.94 -7.27 4.30
CA TYR A 151 -14.24 -8.26 3.27
C TYR A 151 -12.95 -8.97 2.84
N SER A 152 -13.11 -10.05 2.09
CA SER A 152 -11.97 -10.78 1.54
C SER A 152 -12.24 -11.28 0.13
N ILE A 153 -11.16 -11.41 -0.64
CA ILE A 153 -11.15 -12.04 -1.96
C ILE A 153 -9.96 -13.00 -2.06
N PRO A 154 -10.11 -14.19 -2.67
CA PRO A 154 -8.98 -15.09 -2.84
C PRO A 154 -7.85 -14.44 -3.66
N LYS A 155 -6.60 -14.69 -3.28
CA LYS A 155 -5.43 -14.21 -4.02
C LYS A 155 -5.37 -14.74 -5.45
N SER A 156 -5.98 -15.89 -5.73
CA SER A 156 -6.07 -16.52 -7.06
C SER A 156 -6.84 -15.70 -8.09
N VAL A 157 -7.54 -14.65 -7.68
CA VAL A 157 -8.18 -13.69 -8.61
C VAL A 157 -7.15 -12.77 -9.29
N PHE A 158 -5.92 -12.68 -8.75
CA PHE A 158 -4.85 -11.80 -9.25
C PHE A 158 -3.58 -12.55 -9.66
#